data_AF-A0A9D6MQM6-F1
#
_entry.id   AF-A0A9D6MQM6-F1
#
_cell.length_a   1.000
_cell.length_b   1.000
_cell.length_c   1.000
_cell.angle_alpha   90.00
_cell.angle_beta   90.00
_cell.angle_gamma   90.00
#
_symmetry.space_group_name_H-M   'P 1'
#
loop_
_entity.id
_entity.type
_entity.pdbx_description
1 polymer ?
#
loop_
_entity_poly.entity_id
_entity_poly.type
_entity_poly.pdbx_seq_one_letter_code
_entity_poly.pdbx_strand_id
1 'polypeptide(L)'
;MSGIPQPFLQQIKVYVIDADSRYPYEWFDAEKSVDLRAAQQIRHILKRPEQDIDLGQTKLTIDKQIDPSVDLQVNLQKIDAMVNRIRTMPEYGVSSGNRLWALRRYLYEAGEWNGFQPHQYDLDDPLGTKINNKLLPTYLSSKKGNCVTMPFLFIILGQRLGLDVTAATAPVHVFVKYRDEMGAWYNLEATSGANPTP
;
A
#
# COMPACT_ATOMS: atom_id res chain seq x y z
N MET A 1 16.77 8.86 8.41
CA MET A 1 16.65 9.06 6.95
C MET A 1 17.12 7.81 6.25
N SER A 2 16.21 7.06 5.66
CA SER A 2 16.59 5.87 4.87
C SER A 2 15.47 5.59 3.89
N GLY A 3 15.40 6.47 2.90
CA GLY A 3 14.74 6.27 1.61
C GLY A 3 15.79 6.46 0.52
N ILE A 4 15.45 6.12 -0.72
CA ILE A 4 16.29 6.43 -1.89
C ILE A 4 16.51 7.96 -1.88
N PRO A 5 17.76 8.46 -1.90
CA PRO A 5 18.00 9.90 -1.81
C PRO A 5 17.25 10.63 -2.92
N GLN A 6 16.70 11.81 -2.63
CA GLN A 6 15.92 12.60 -3.59
C GLN A 6 16.59 12.77 -4.98
N PRO A 7 17.92 12.94 -5.09
CA PRO A 7 18.62 12.97 -6.37
C PRO A 7 18.47 11.67 -7.19
N PHE A 8 18.40 10.52 -6.53
CA PHE A 8 18.17 9.23 -7.19
C PHE A 8 16.71 9.05 -7.60
N LEU A 9 15.73 9.52 -6.81
CA LEU A 9 14.31 9.51 -7.20
C LEU A 9 14.06 10.28 -8.49
N GLN A 10 14.72 11.43 -8.67
CA GLN A 10 14.63 12.24 -9.89
C GLN A 10 15.23 11.57 -11.14
N GLN A 11 16.11 10.58 -10.94
CA GLN A 11 16.73 9.80 -12.00
C GLN A 11 15.98 8.48 -12.29
N ILE A 12 14.91 8.16 -11.54
CA ILE A 12 14.12 6.95 -11.78
C ILE A 12 13.44 7.08 -13.14
N LYS A 13 13.89 6.23 -14.07
CA LYS A 13 13.24 6.04 -15.36
C LYS A 13 12.08 5.06 -15.16
N VAL A 14 10.85 5.53 -15.36
CA VAL A 14 9.65 4.68 -15.40
C VAL A 14 9.48 4.17 -16.82
N TYR A 15 9.45 2.87 -17.00
CA TYR A 15 9.20 2.22 -18.29
C TYR A 15 7.82 1.58 -18.27
N VAL A 16 7.10 1.64 -19.39
CA VAL A 16 5.93 0.80 -19.61
C VAL A 16 6.28 -0.25 -20.64
N ILE A 17 6.11 -1.50 -20.25
CA ILE A 17 6.35 -2.64 -21.12
C ILE A 17 5.01 -3.28 -21.43
N ASP A 18 4.83 -3.63 -22.70
CA ASP A 18 3.71 -4.43 -23.17
C ASP A 18 3.75 -5.82 -22.52
N ALA A 19 2.67 -6.19 -21.84
CA ALA A 19 2.55 -7.49 -21.18
C ALA A 19 2.54 -8.66 -22.19
N ASP A 20 2.23 -8.41 -23.47
CA ASP A 20 2.26 -9.40 -24.54
C ASP A 20 3.68 -9.63 -25.10
N SER A 21 4.69 -8.95 -24.57
CA SER A 21 6.11 -9.22 -24.86
C SER A 21 6.48 -10.64 -24.41
N ARG A 22 6.75 -11.52 -25.38
CA ARG A 22 6.81 -12.98 -25.22
C ARG A 22 7.93 -13.54 -24.33
N TYR A 23 8.83 -12.71 -23.79
CA TYR A 23 10.00 -13.20 -23.04
C TYR A 23 10.34 -12.35 -21.80
N PRO A 24 10.48 -12.97 -20.60
CA PRO A 24 10.65 -12.26 -19.32
C PRO A 24 11.95 -11.47 -19.15
N TYR A 25 12.96 -11.75 -19.98
CA TYR A 25 14.25 -11.04 -19.97
C TYR A 25 14.23 -9.74 -20.78
N GLU A 26 13.20 -9.51 -21.60
CA GLU A 26 13.02 -8.27 -22.37
C GLU A 26 12.12 -7.24 -21.64
N TRP A 27 11.63 -7.57 -20.43
CA TRP A 27 10.73 -6.74 -19.64
C TRP A 27 11.31 -5.42 -19.11
N PHE A 28 12.59 -5.15 -19.33
CA PHE A 28 13.25 -3.95 -18.81
C PHE A 28 14.08 -3.21 -19.87
N ASP A 29 13.81 -3.47 -21.14
CA ASP A 29 14.39 -2.66 -22.22
C ASP A 29 13.74 -1.28 -22.25
N ALA A 30 14.47 -0.32 -21.71
CA ALA A 30 14.13 1.09 -21.67
C ALA A 30 13.74 1.68 -23.03
N GLU A 31 14.36 1.18 -24.10
CA GLU A 31 14.18 1.68 -25.47
C GLU A 31 12.84 1.25 -26.07
N LYS A 32 12.20 0.21 -25.50
CA LYS A 32 10.89 -0.29 -25.91
C LYS A 32 9.72 0.34 -25.15
N SER A 33 9.99 1.33 -24.28
CA SER A 33 8.93 1.98 -23.50
C SER A 33 8.00 2.81 -24.39
N VAL A 34 6.71 2.49 -24.36
CA VAL A 34 5.67 3.34 -24.97
C VAL A 34 5.37 4.57 -24.10
N ASP A 35 5.22 5.74 -24.73
CA ASP A 35 4.81 6.96 -24.05
C ASP A 35 3.30 6.93 -23.79
N LEU A 36 2.93 6.44 -22.61
CA LEU A 36 1.54 6.33 -22.18
C LEU A 36 1.23 7.44 -21.18
N ARG A 37 0.06 8.08 -21.34
CA ARG A 37 -0.48 9.04 -20.37
C ARG A 37 -0.45 8.51 -18.93
N ALA A 38 -0.70 7.21 -18.76
CA ALA A 38 -0.58 6.51 -17.47
C ALA A 38 0.83 6.61 -16.85
N ALA A 39 1.88 6.36 -17.64
CA ALA A 39 3.26 6.47 -17.15
C ALA A 39 3.72 7.91 -16.94
N GLN A 40 3.21 8.86 -17.71
CA GLN A 40 3.48 10.27 -17.46
C GLN A 40 2.94 10.70 -16.09
N GLN A 41 1.75 10.24 -15.71
CA GLN A 41 1.16 10.50 -14.38
C GLN A 41 1.99 9.84 -13.27
N ILE A 42 2.42 8.59 -13.44
CA ILE A 42 3.27 7.89 -12.46
C ILE A 42 4.62 8.61 -12.30
N ARG A 43 5.26 9.01 -13.41
CA ARG A 43 6.52 9.79 -13.38
C ARG A 43 6.34 11.11 -12.63
N HIS A 44 5.21 11.78 -12.80
CA HIS A 44 4.94 13.03 -12.10
C HIS A 44 4.85 12.81 -10.58
N ILE A 45 4.20 11.73 -10.14
CA ILE A 45 4.12 11.36 -8.72
C ILE A 45 5.53 11.08 -8.15
N LEU A 46 6.35 10.28 -8.85
CA LEU A 46 7.68 9.87 -8.38
C LEU A 46 8.71 11.01 -8.31
N LYS A 47 8.48 12.11 -9.03
CA LYS A 47 9.37 13.29 -8.99
C LYS A 47 9.11 14.19 -7.78
N ARG A 48 8.02 13.98 -7.05
CA ARG A 48 7.69 14.76 -5.84
C ARG A 48 8.62 14.37 -4.68
N PRO A 49 8.91 15.28 -3.74
CA PRO A 49 9.51 14.89 -2.47
C PRO A 49 8.67 13.81 -1.79
N GLU A 50 9.31 12.81 -1.18
CA GLU A 50 8.63 11.65 -0.56
C GLU A 50 7.55 12.08 0.44
N GLN A 51 7.86 13.08 1.26
CA GLN A 51 6.94 13.68 2.23
C GLN A 51 5.67 14.31 1.62
N ASP A 52 5.69 14.62 0.32
CA ASP A 52 4.57 15.23 -0.39
C ASP A 52 3.74 14.17 -1.14
N ILE A 53 4.14 12.90 -1.14
CA ILE A 53 3.42 11.83 -1.86
C ILE A 53 2.34 11.23 -0.96
N ASP A 54 1.07 11.49 -1.28
CA ASP A 54 -0.06 10.77 -0.69
C ASP A 54 -0.17 9.38 -1.33
N LEU A 55 0.20 8.34 -0.57
CA LEU A 55 0.20 6.96 -1.06
C LEU A 55 -1.22 6.44 -1.32
N GLY A 56 -2.22 6.93 -0.58
CA GLY A 56 -3.63 6.58 -0.79
C GLY A 56 -4.13 7.12 -2.13
N GLN A 57 -3.90 8.41 -2.38
CA GLN A 57 -4.25 9.03 -3.66
C GLN A 57 -3.49 8.39 -4.83
N THR A 58 -2.21 8.08 -4.64
CA THR A 58 -1.37 7.43 -5.65
C THR A 58 -1.92 6.05 -6.03
N LYS A 59 -2.17 5.18 -5.04
CA LYS A 59 -2.70 3.84 -5.29
C LYS A 59 -4.07 3.87 -5.97
N LEU A 60 -4.97 4.74 -5.52
CA LEU A 60 -6.31 4.87 -6.12
C LEU A 60 -6.28 5.46 -7.53
N THR A 61 -5.32 6.34 -7.83
CA THR A 61 -5.10 6.84 -9.19
C THR A 61 -4.67 5.72 -10.13
N ILE A 62 -3.75 4.86 -9.69
CA ILE A 62 -3.33 3.66 -10.44
C ILE A 62 -4.50 2.69 -10.60
N ASP A 63 -5.26 2.42 -9.54
CA ASP A 63 -6.42 1.53 -9.61
C ASP A 63 -7.48 2.03 -10.59
N LYS A 64 -7.69 3.36 -10.68
CA LYS A 64 -8.59 3.96 -11.66
C LYS A 64 -8.12 3.80 -13.11
N GLN A 65 -6.81 3.71 -13.36
CA GLN A 65 -6.31 3.42 -14.70
C GLN A 65 -6.59 1.98 -15.12
N ILE A 66 -6.70 1.05 -14.16
CA ILE A 66 -7.06 -0.35 -14.40
C ILE A 66 -8.58 -0.50 -14.52
N ASP A 67 -9.33 0.12 -13.61
CA ASP A 67 -10.79 0.14 -13.59
C ASP A 67 -11.29 1.60 -13.55
N PRO A 68 -11.73 2.16 -14.69
CA PRO A 68 -12.20 3.54 -14.78
C PRO A 68 -13.40 3.87 -13.88
N SER A 69 -14.13 2.85 -13.38
CA SER A 69 -15.27 3.04 -12.48
C SER A 69 -14.87 3.43 -11.05
N VAL A 70 -13.58 3.32 -10.70
CA VAL A 70 -13.07 3.68 -9.38
C VAL A 70 -13.31 5.17 -9.08
N ASP A 71 -14.08 5.42 -8.03
CA ASP A 71 -14.25 6.74 -7.45
C ASP A 71 -13.14 7.03 -6.43
N LEU A 72 -12.24 7.96 -6.75
CA LEU A 72 -11.13 8.32 -5.88
C LEU A 72 -11.63 8.96 -4.58
N GLN A 73 -12.58 9.89 -4.67
CA GLN A 73 -13.00 10.68 -3.52
C GLN A 73 -13.69 9.81 -2.48
N VAL A 74 -14.58 8.93 -2.92
CA VAL A 74 -15.28 7.99 -2.03
C VAL A 74 -14.30 7.05 -1.33
N ASN A 75 -13.30 6.52 -2.04
CA ASN A 75 -12.33 5.60 -1.44
C ASN A 75 -11.34 6.32 -0.51
N LEU A 76 -10.94 7.56 -0.81
CA LEU A 76 -10.15 8.38 0.12
C LEU A 76 -10.93 8.70 1.40
N GLN A 77 -12.22 9.04 1.31
CA GLN A 77 -13.07 9.25 2.48
C GLN A 77 -13.18 7.99 3.36
N LYS A 78 -13.24 6.79 2.76
CA LYS A 78 -13.20 5.54 3.52
C LYS A 78 -11.89 5.39 4.28
N ILE A 79 -10.76 5.66 3.63
CA ILE A 79 -9.43 5.61 4.26
C ILE A 79 -9.34 6.62 5.41
N ASP A 80 -9.84 7.85 5.22
CA ASP A 80 -9.86 8.87 6.26
C ASP A 80 -10.74 8.49 7.44
N ALA A 81 -11.89 7.86 7.19
CA ALA A 81 -12.75 7.34 8.25
C ALA A 81 -12.04 6.24 9.06
N MET A 82 -11.29 5.34 8.40
CA MET A 82 -10.46 4.33 9.07
C MET A 82 -9.40 4.99 9.96
N VAL A 83 -8.66 5.98 9.44
CA VAL A 83 -7.63 6.72 10.19
C VAL A 83 -8.23 7.41 11.42
N ASN A 84 -9.36 8.09 11.24
CA ASN A 84 -10.06 8.75 12.35
C ASN A 84 -10.52 7.73 13.40
N ARG A 85 -11.03 6.56 12.98
CA ARG A 85 -11.40 5.51 13.92
C ARG A 85 -10.20 4.98 14.69
N ILE A 86 -9.08 4.72 14.01
CA ILE A 86 -7.83 4.26 14.64
C ILE A 86 -7.34 5.26 15.69
N ARG A 87 -7.41 6.56 15.41
CA ARG A 87 -7.02 7.62 16.36
C ARG A 87 -7.85 7.64 17.65
N THR A 88 -9.05 7.06 17.63
CA THR A 88 -9.93 6.95 18.81
C THR A 88 -9.78 5.64 19.57
N MET A 89 -8.93 4.71 19.10
CA MET A 89 -8.74 3.43 19.77
C MET A 89 -7.95 3.59 21.08
N PRO A 90 -8.24 2.78 22.11
CA PRO A 90 -7.56 2.88 23.41
C PRO A 90 -6.03 2.74 23.34
N GLU A 91 -5.52 1.97 22.38
CA GLU A 91 -4.10 1.74 22.18
C GLU A 91 -3.39 2.90 21.49
N TYR A 92 -4.13 3.81 20.85
CA TYR A 92 -3.56 4.92 20.08
C TYR A 92 -2.94 5.95 21.02
N GLY A 93 -1.74 6.42 20.68
CA GLY A 93 -0.96 7.27 21.55
C GLY A 93 0.18 7.97 20.85
N VAL A 94 1.03 8.62 21.66
CA VAL A 94 2.12 9.45 21.15
C VAL A 94 3.20 8.60 20.50
N SER A 95 3.55 7.43 21.06
CA SER A 95 4.62 6.60 20.51
C SER A 95 4.24 5.93 19.19
N SER A 96 5.22 5.73 18.32
CA SER A 96 5.06 4.94 17.09
C SER A 96 4.54 3.52 17.36
N GLY A 97 4.97 2.90 18.47
CA GLY A 97 4.48 1.60 18.91
C GLY A 97 2.98 1.59 19.21
N ASN A 98 2.47 2.60 19.92
CA ASN A 98 1.04 2.74 20.21
C ASN A 98 0.21 2.85 18.92
N ARG A 99 0.66 3.69 17.98
CA ARG A 99 -0.01 3.87 16.68
C ARG A 99 0.01 2.60 15.83
N LEU A 100 1.13 1.88 15.86
CA LEU A 100 1.26 0.58 15.18
C LEU A 100 0.28 -0.45 15.73
N TRP A 101 0.20 -0.58 17.06
CA TRP A 101 -0.72 -1.53 17.70
C TRP A 101 -2.18 -1.19 17.44
N ALA A 102 -2.56 0.10 17.50
CA ALA A 102 -3.90 0.55 17.16
C ALA A 102 -4.26 0.23 15.70
N LEU A 103 -3.35 0.50 14.75
CA LEU A 103 -3.54 0.17 13.33
C LEU A 103 -3.71 -1.34 13.12
N ARG A 104 -2.81 -2.15 13.68
CA ARG A 104 -2.87 -3.61 13.58
C ARG A 104 -4.18 -4.15 14.14
N ARG A 105 -4.57 -3.71 15.34
CA ARG A 105 -5.80 -4.12 15.99
C ARG A 105 -7.04 -3.73 15.19
N TYR A 106 -7.07 -2.52 14.63
CA TYR A 106 -8.16 -2.08 13.77
C TYR A 106 -8.38 -3.02 12.58
N LEU A 107 -7.28 -3.39 11.91
CA LEU A 107 -7.31 -4.23 10.73
C LEU A 107 -7.61 -5.69 11.06
N TYR A 108 -6.93 -6.29 12.04
CA TYR A 108 -6.85 -7.75 12.14
C TYR A 108 -7.55 -8.39 13.33
N GLU A 109 -8.07 -7.59 14.27
CA GLU A 109 -8.82 -8.11 15.42
C GLU A 109 -10.29 -7.74 15.30
N ALA A 110 -11.18 -8.70 15.57
CA ALA A 110 -12.62 -8.45 15.57
C ALA A 110 -13.02 -7.60 16.79
N GLY A 111 -13.77 -6.54 16.55
CA GLY A 111 -14.35 -5.73 17.62
C GLY A 111 -15.35 -4.70 17.11
N GLU A 112 -15.97 -3.96 18.04
CA GLU A 112 -16.98 -2.95 17.68
C GLU A 112 -16.44 -1.90 16.70
N TRP A 113 -15.14 -1.59 16.74
CA TRP A 113 -14.51 -0.61 15.86
C TRP A 113 -14.52 -1.00 14.37
N ASN A 114 -14.66 -2.28 14.04
CA ASN A 114 -14.76 -2.76 12.66
C ASN A 114 -16.02 -3.60 12.43
N GLY A 115 -17.01 -3.50 13.31
CA GLY A 115 -18.26 -4.25 13.23
C GLY A 115 -18.08 -5.76 13.36
N PHE A 116 -17.07 -6.20 14.14
CA PHE A 116 -16.68 -7.60 14.30
C PHE A 116 -16.31 -8.28 12.97
N GLN A 117 -15.84 -7.50 12.00
CA GLN A 117 -15.42 -7.96 10.68
C GLN A 117 -13.99 -7.45 10.44
N PRO A 118 -12.95 -8.21 10.85
CA PRO A 118 -11.58 -7.86 10.57
C PRO A 118 -11.27 -8.01 9.07
N HIS A 119 -10.25 -7.31 8.63
CA HIS A 119 -9.62 -7.54 7.34
C HIS A 119 -8.87 -8.87 7.35
N GLN A 120 -9.03 -9.65 6.29
CA GLN A 120 -8.48 -11.00 6.19
C GLN A 120 -7.97 -11.29 4.79
N TYR A 121 -7.19 -12.37 4.68
CA TYR A 121 -6.75 -12.89 3.40
C TYR A 121 -7.93 -13.44 2.60
N ASP A 122 -7.94 -13.19 1.30
CA ASP A 122 -8.93 -13.71 0.36
C ASP A 122 -8.57 -15.16 0.00
N LEU A 123 -9.23 -16.10 0.66
CA LEU A 123 -9.09 -17.53 0.38
C LEU A 123 -9.86 -17.96 -0.87
N ASP A 124 -10.74 -17.12 -1.41
CA ASP A 124 -11.52 -17.41 -2.62
C ASP A 124 -10.68 -17.13 -3.90
N ASP A 125 -9.63 -16.31 -3.81
CA ASP A 125 -8.63 -16.06 -4.86
C ASP A 125 -7.23 -15.87 -4.24
N PRO A 126 -6.63 -16.93 -3.67
CA PRO A 126 -5.43 -16.82 -2.85
C PRO A 126 -4.18 -16.45 -3.65
N LEU A 127 -4.20 -16.57 -4.97
CA LEU A 127 -3.10 -16.17 -5.86
C LEU A 127 -3.37 -14.80 -6.53
N GLY A 128 -4.50 -14.15 -6.23
CA GLY A 128 -4.90 -12.88 -6.84
C GLY A 128 -5.00 -12.98 -8.36
N THR A 129 -5.48 -14.11 -8.88
CA THR A 129 -5.61 -14.34 -10.33
C THR A 129 -6.59 -13.35 -10.98
N LYS A 130 -7.57 -12.86 -10.22
CA LYS A 130 -8.53 -11.86 -10.67
C LYS A 130 -7.97 -10.46 -10.39
N ILE A 131 -7.77 -9.67 -11.44
CA ILE A 131 -7.22 -8.32 -11.33
C ILE A 131 -8.03 -7.44 -10.36
N ASN A 132 -9.36 -7.58 -10.34
CA ASN A 132 -10.24 -6.81 -9.45
C ASN A 132 -9.93 -7.05 -7.96
N ASN A 133 -9.45 -8.25 -7.59
CA ASN A 133 -9.08 -8.58 -6.22
C ASN A 133 -7.73 -7.95 -5.80
N LYS A 134 -6.97 -7.41 -6.75
CA LYS A 134 -5.73 -6.64 -6.51
C LYS A 134 -5.98 -5.13 -6.40
N LEU A 135 -7.21 -4.68 -6.58
CA LEU A 135 -7.59 -3.27 -6.44
C LEU A 135 -7.92 -2.92 -4.99
N LEU A 136 -7.47 -1.73 -4.55
CA LEU A 136 -7.72 -1.27 -3.18
C LEU A 136 -9.21 -1.05 -2.89
N PRO A 137 -10.04 -0.49 -3.81
CA PRO A 137 -11.47 -0.34 -3.59
C PRO A 137 -12.20 -1.65 -3.28
N THR A 138 -11.84 -2.74 -3.98
CA THR A 138 -12.40 -4.08 -3.73
C THR A 138 -12.05 -4.54 -2.32
N TYR A 139 -10.79 -4.38 -1.90
CA TYR A 139 -10.38 -4.77 -0.55
C TYR A 139 -11.04 -3.90 0.54
N LEU A 140 -11.19 -2.60 0.31
CA LEU A 140 -11.88 -1.70 1.23
C LEU A 140 -13.35 -2.09 1.43
N SER A 141 -14.03 -2.58 0.39
CA SER A 141 -15.44 -2.98 0.48
C SER A 141 -15.63 -4.40 1.02
N SER A 142 -14.82 -5.36 0.57
CA SER A 142 -14.97 -6.78 0.93
C SER A 142 -14.28 -7.14 2.24
N LYS A 143 -13.29 -6.35 2.67
CA LYS A 143 -12.32 -6.67 3.74
C LYS A 143 -11.52 -7.96 3.48
N LYS A 144 -11.57 -8.51 2.28
CA LYS A 144 -10.79 -9.66 1.81
C LYS A 144 -9.73 -9.19 0.82
N GLY A 145 -8.46 -9.35 1.17
CA GLY A 145 -7.33 -8.84 0.39
C GLY A 145 -6.28 -9.92 0.10
N ASN A 146 -5.20 -9.55 -0.55
CA ASN A 146 -4.08 -10.45 -0.87
C ASN A 146 -2.74 -9.81 -0.52
N CYS A 147 -1.65 -10.48 -0.89
CA CYS A 147 -0.28 -10.00 -0.69
C CYS A 147 0.04 -8.66 -1.37
N VAL A 148 -0.83 -8.12 -2.21
CA VAL A 148 -0.70 -6.76 -2.77
C VAL A 148 -1.53 -5.78 -1.95
N THR A 149 -2.84 -6.01 -1.85
CA THR A 149 -3.75 -5.02 -1.26
C THR A 149 -3.60 -4.87 0.25
N MET A 150 -3.28 -5.94 0.97
CA MET A 150 -3.14 -5.90 2.44
C MET A 150 -1.94 -5.06 2.89
N PRO A 151 -0.71 -5.28 2.38
CA PRO A 151 0.43 -4.41 2.72
C PRO A 151 0.22 -2.95 2.31
N PHE A 152 -0.34 -2.70 1.12
CA PHE A 152 -0.54 -1.32 0.67
C PHE A 152 -1.56 -0.56 1.50
N LEU A 153 -2.68 -1.18 1.90
CA LEU A 153 -3.62 -0.53 2.82
C LEU A 153 -2.94 -0.22 4.16
N PHE A 154 -2.15 -1.16 4.70
CA PHE A 154 -1.41 -0.95 5.93
C PHE A 154 -0.44 0.25 5.82
N ILE A 155 0.34 0.32 4.74
CA ILE A 155 1.29 1.41 4.49
C ILE A 155 0.57 2.75 4.34
N ILE A 156 -0.55 2.79 3.60
CA ILE A 156 -1.35 4.01 3.40
C ILE A 156 -1.89 4.53 4.74
N LEU A 157 -2.44 3.65 5.57
CA LEU A 157 -2.93 4.03 6.89
C LEU A 157 -1.77 4.44 7.80
N GLY A 158 -0.65 3.70 7.76
CA GLY A 158 0.54 4.02 8.54
C GLY A 158 1.10 5.39 8.21
N GLN A 159 1.22 5.75 6.92
CA GLN A 159 1.62 7.08 6.48
C GLN A 159 0.71 8.17 7.08
N ARG A 160 -0.61 8.00 7.01
CA ARG A 160 -1.60 8.95 7.56
C ARG A 160 -1.60 9.04 9.09
N LEU A 161 -1.09 8.01 9.78
CA LEU A 161 -0.91 7.97 11.22
C LEU A 161 0.50 8.43 11.65
N GLY A 162 1.35 8.82 10.70
CA GLY A 162 2.72 9.27 10.95
C GLY A 162 3.66 8.15 11.39
N LEU A 163 3.41 6.91 10.94
CA LEU A 163 4.33 5.80 11.09
C LEU A 163 5.38 5.83 9.97
N ASP A 164 6.62 5.49 10.31
CA ASP A 164 7.68 5.26 9.33
C ASP A 164 7.53 3.83 8.80
N VAL A 165 6.77 3.71 7.71
CA VAL A 165 6.47 2.44 7.05
C VAL A 165 6.78 2.50 5.56
N THR A 166 7.34 1.42 5.02
CA THR A 166 7.63 1.28 3.59
C THR A 166 7.27 -0.11 3.10
N ALA A 167 7.04 -0.24 1.80
CA ALA A 167 6.96 -1.54 1.15
C ALA A 167 8.35 -2.18 1.07
N ALA A 168 8.41 -3.49 1.23
CA ALA A 168 9.53 -4.31 0.84
C ALA A 168 9.02 -5.49 0.00
N THR A 169 9.83 -5.91 -0.96
CA THR A 169 9.44 -6.91 -1.96
C THR A 169 10.28 -8.18 -1.82
N ALA A 170 9.62 -9.32 -1.89
CA ALA A 170 10.21 -10.61 -2.20
C ALA A 170 9.67 -11.08 -3.57
N PRO A 171 10.24 -12.13 -4.20
CA PRO A 171 9.65 -12.69 -5.42
C PRO A 171 8.15 -12.95 -5.20
N VAL A 172 7.31 -12.36 -6.06
CA VAL A 172 5.83 -12.45 -6.04
C VAL A 172 5.12 -12.04 -4.73
N HIS A 173 5.79 -11.33 -3.81
CA HIS A 173 5.21 -10.98 -2.50
C HIS A 173 5.63 -9.58 -2.02
N VAL A 174 4.73 -8.88 -1.35
CA VAL A 174 4.99 -7.59 -0.72
C VAL A 174 4.75 -7.72 0.78
N PHE A 175 5.63 -7.17 1.60
CA PHE A 175 5.46 -7.04 3.04
C PHE A 175 5.76 -5.61 3.48
N VAL A 176 5.41 -5.27 4.72
CA VAL A 176 5.63 -3.93 5.27
C VAL A 176 6.91 -3.95 6.10
N LYS A 177 7.74 -2.92 5.96
CA LYS A 177 8.79 -2.61 6.93
C LYS A 177 8.36 -1.40 7.75
N TYR A 178 8.53 -1.50 9.06
CA TYR A 178 8.27 -0.44 10.02
C TYR A 178 9.56 -0.08 10.75
N ARG A 179 9.84 1.21 10.90
CA ARG A 179 10.94 1.71 11.73
C ARG A 179 10.38 2.35 13.00
N ASP A 180 10.86 1.90 14.16
CA ASP A 180 10.49 2.50 15.42
C ASP A 180 11.24 3.82 15.70
N GLU A 181 10.88 4.47 16.81
CA GLU A 181 11.51 5.72 17.27
C GLU A 181 13.00 5.55 17.65
N MET A 182 13.43 4.32 17.96
CA MET A 182 14.83 4.00 18.25
C MET A 182 15.65 3.72 16.97
N GLY A 183 15.00 3.68 15.81
CA GLY A 183 15.60 3.42 14.52
C GLY A 183 15.70 1.94 14.14
N ALA A 184 15.15 1.03 14.95
CA ALA A 184 15.12 -0.39 14.66
C ALA A 184 14.06 -0.70 13.59
N TRP A 185 14.42 -1.60 12.68
CA TRP A 185 13.52 -2.05 11.61
C TRP A 185 12.82 -3.35 12.01
N TYR A 186 11.55 -3.44 11.66
CA TYR A 186 10.72 -4.62 11.83
C TYR A 186 10.02 -4.96 10.52
N ASN A 187 9.93 -6.25 10.21
CA ASN A 187 9.09 -6.76 9.14
C ASN A 187 7.69 -7.03 9.70
N LEU A 188 6.66 -6.61 8.97
CA LEU A 188 5.26 -6.86 9.30
C LEU A 188 4.62 -7.63 8.13
N GLU A 189 4.25 -8.88 8.38
CA GLU A 189 3.53 -9.69 7.41
C GLU A 189 2.03 -9.37 7.46
N ALA A 190 1.60 -8.44 6.61
CA ALA A 190 0.22 -7.94 6.58
C ALA A 190 -0.81 -9.03 6.21
N THR A 191 -0.40 -10.12 5.57
CA THR A 191 -1.26 -11.27 5.28
C THR A 191 -1.40 -12.23 6.48
N SER A 192 -0.59 -12.03 7.53
CA SER A 192 -0.57 -12.82 8.77
C SER A 192 -0.62 -11.93 10.02
N GLY A 193 -1.49 -10.91 9.99
CA GLY A 193 -1.80 -10.07 11.15
C GLY A 193 -0.75 -9.03 11.53
N ALA A 194 0.27 -8.80 10.69
CA ALA A 194 1.26 -7.73 10.82
C ALA A 194 1.97 -7.67 12.19
N ASN A 195 2.27 -8.83 12.78
CA ASN A 195 3.07 -8.87 14.00
C ASN A 195 4.51 -8.42 13.70
N PRO A 196 5.14 -7.57 14.54
CA PRO A 196 6.49 -7.10 14.30
C PRO A 196 7.51 -8.21 14.54
N THR A 197 8.37 -8.45 13.55
CA THR A 197 9.54 -9.32 13.67
C THR A 197 10.82 -8.54 13.33
N PRO A 198 11.92 -8.68 14.10
CA PRO A 198 13.20 -8.02 13.80
C PRO A 198 13.77 -8.39 12.42
#